data_AF-A0AA51YGE9-F1
#
_entry.id   AF-A0AA51YGE9-F1
#
_cell.length_a   1.000
_cell.length_b   1.000
_cell.length_c   1.000
_cell.angle_alpha   90.00
_cell.angle_beta   90.00
_cell.angle_gamma   90.00
#
_symmetry.space_group_name_H-M   'P 1'
#
loop_
_entity.id
_entity.type
_entity.pdbx_description
1 polymer ?
#
loop_
_entity_poly.entity_id
_entity_poly.type
_entity_poly.pdbx_seq_one_letter_code
_entity_poly.pdbx_strand_id
1 'polypeptide(L)'
;MRNNENEIPNRFDPIHVIGKNIIDTTLSPISNILCPVCKKPGIPVKNVTVRHIVKKEQMERVGKGDYHLCMDPECDVAYYDENSTIFDKENIRVPLWFKKDANPKYACYCSRITENEVIKAVLEQGLHDMGTIREFYDKGAKCQCKVRNPTGNCCSKVFNAAICKGIELKK
;
A
#
# COMPACT_ATOMS: atom_id res chain seq x y z
N MET A 1 -7.47 60.46 -10.49
CA MET A 1 -7.43 59.17 -9.79
C MET A 1 -8.65 58.40 -10.27
N ARG A 2 -8.47 57.53 -11.27
CA ARG A 2 -9.56 56.87 -11.99
C ARG A 2 -9.74 55.47 -11.42
N ASN A 3 -10.95 55.22 -10.93
CA ASN A 3 -11.43 53.92 -10.49
C ASN A 3 -11.44 52.97 -11.70
N ASN A 4 -10.94 51.75 -11.50
CA ASN A 4 -10.86 50.72 -12.52
C ASN A 4 -12.05 49.78 -12.32
N GLU A 5 -13.14 50.05 -13.04
CA GLU A 5 -14.21 49.10 -13.28
C GLU A 5 -13.74 48.21 -14.44
N ASN A 6 -13.46 46.93 -14.17
CA ASN A 6 -13.27 45.94 -15.22
C ASN A 6 -14.36 44.89 -15.08
N GLU A 7 -15.38 45.08 -15.92
CA GLU A 7 -16.43 44.15 -16.25
C GLU A 7 -15.87 42.87 -16.88
N ILE A 8 -16.55 41.75 -16.63
CA ILE A 8 -16.24 40.41 -17.13
C ILE A 8 -16.91 40.25 -18.50
N PRO A 9 -16.18 40.00 -19.61
CA PRO A 9 -16.81 39.54 -20.83
C PRO A 9 -16.90 38.01 -20.84
N ASN A 10 -18.14 37.56 -20.72
CA ASN A 10 -18.59 36.20 -20.97
C ASN A 10 -18.43 35.89 -22.47
N ARG A 11 -17.59 34.90 -22.83
CA ARG A 11 -17.51 34.39 -24.20
C ARG A 11 -17.44 32.87 -24.18
N PHE A 12 -18.62 32.27 -24.17
CA PHE A 12 -18.80 30.87 -24.59
C PHE A 12 -18.59 30.81 -26.11
N ASP A 13 -17.39 30.42 -26.53
CA ASP A 13 -17.17 29.95 -27.90
C ASP A 13 -17.48 28.43 -27.94
N PRO A 14 -18.32 27.94 -28.86
CA PRO A 14 -18.60 26.52 -28.97
C PRO A 14 -17.39 25.80 -29.56
N ILE A 15 -16.79 24.90 -28.78
CA ILE A 15 -15.72 24.03 -29.27
C ILE A 15 -16.33 23.11 -30.32
N HIS A 16 -15.96 23.36 -31.57
CA HIS A 16 -16.18 22.51 -32.71
C HIS A 16 -15.44 21.18 -32.48
N VAL A 17 -16.16 20.16 -32.00
CA VAL A 17 -15.61 18.80 -31.80
C VAL A 17 -15.47 18.14 -33.18
N ILE A 18 -14.30 18.32 -33.79
CA ILE A 18 -13.86 17.42 -34.87
C ILE A 18 -13.32 16.17 -34.20
N GLY A 19 -14.04 15.07 -34.36
CA GLY A 19 -13.61 13.75 -33.93
C GLY A 19 -12.21 13.44 -34.44
N LYS A 20 -11.27 13.32 -33.51
CA LYS A 20 -10.02 12.60 -33.71
C LYS A 20 -10.02 11.45 -32.72
N ASN A 21 -10.26 10.25 -33.25
CA ASN A 21 -9.91 9.01 -32.57
C ASN A 21 -8.39 9.00 -32.39
N ILE A 22 -7.92 9.49 -31.24
CA ILE A 22 -6.56 9.27 -30.80
C ILE A 22 -6.62 8.02 -29.93
N ILE A 23 -6.36 6.88 -30.56
CA ILE A 23 -5.95 5.67 -29.83
C ILE A 23 -4.56 5.95 -29.25
N ASP A 24 -4.51 6.41 -28.00
CA ASP A 24 -3.27 6.49 -27.24
C ASP A 24 -2.76 5.07 -27.01
N THR A 25 -1.77 4.68 -27.82
CA THR A 25 -1.25 3.31 -27.90
C THR A 25 -0.14 3.08 -26.86
N THR A 26 -0.26 3.66 -25.66
CA THR A 26 0.75 3.51 -24.58
C THR A 26 0.22 2.85 -23.31
N LEU A 27 -0.97 2.25 -23.33
CA LEU A 27 -1.35 1.31 -22.28
C LEU A 27 -0.73 -0.05 -22.59
N SER A 28 0.42 -0.31 -21.96
CA SER A 28 0.89 -1.68 -21.71
C SER A 28 -0.32 -2.49 -21.23
N PRO A 29 -0.60 -3.69 -21.78
CA PRO A 29 -1.67 -4.52 -21.25
C PRO A 29 -1.42 -4.67 -19.75
N ILE A 30 -2.44 -4.37 -18.95
CA ILE A 30 -2.42 -4.69 -17.53
C ILE A 30 -2.42 -6.21 -17.50
N SER A 31 -1.23 -6.80 -17.49
CA SER A 31 -1.06 -8.23 -17.34
C SER A 31 -1.60 -8.56 -15.96
N ASN A 32 -2.82 -9.10 -15.90
CA ASN A 32 -3.41 -9.62 -14.68
C ASN A 32 -2.69 -10.93 -14.36
N ILE A 33 -1.46 -10.82 -13.86
CA ILE A 33 -0.65 -11.98 -13.51
C ILE A 33 -1.27 -12.55 -12.24
N LEU A 34 -1.88 -13.72 -12.40
CA LEU A 34 -2.63 -14.37 -11.34
C LEU A 34 -1.70 -15.13 -10.41
N CYS A 35 -2.04 -15.15 -9.13
CA CYS A 35 -1.36 -16.00 -8.17
C CYS A 35 -1.44 -17.46 -8.65
N PRO A 36 -0.32 -18.18 -8.75
CA PRO A 36 -0.32 -19.55 -9.28
C PRO A 36 -1.12 -20.52 -8.41
N VAL A 37 -1.33 -20.21 -7.12
CA VAL A 37 -2.08 -21.02 -6.17
C VAL A 37 -3.57 -20.65 -6.17
N CYS A 38 -3.93 -19.44 -5.74
CA CYS A 38 -5.35 -19.07 -5.58
C CYS A 38 -6.01 -18.45 -6.82
N LYS A 39 -5.26 -18.26 -7.91
CA LYS A 39 -5.73 -17.68 -9.19
C LYS A 39 -6.32 -16.26 -9.09
N LYS A 40 -6.15 -15.57 -7.96
CA LYS A 40 -6.54 -14.16 -7.82
C LYS A 40 -5.41 -13.23 -8.28
N PRO A 41 -5.72 -12.05 -8.84
CA PRO A 41 -4.71 -11.05 -9.16
C PRO A 41 -4.04 -10.54 -7.88
N GLY A 42 -2.73 -10.31 -7.98
CA GLY A 42 -1.92 -9.68 -6.94
C GLY A 42 -1.63 -8.23 -7.28
N ILE A 43 -1.09 -7.50 -6.31
CA ILE A 43 -0.64 -6.12 -6.56
C ILE A 43 0.83 -6.10 -6.97
N PRO A 44 1.25 -5.23 -7.91
CA PRO A 44 2.66 -5.15 -8.30
C PRO A 44 3.52 -4.62 -7.16
N VAL A 45 4.68 -5.23 -6.96
CA VAL A 45 5.67 -4.89 -5.93
C VAL A 45 7.07 -4.89 -6.52
N LYS A 46 7.81 -3.81 -6.26
CA LYS A 46 9.17 -3.66 -6.77
C LYS A 46 10.13 -4.70 -6.19
N ASN A 47 11.05 -5.18 -7.01
CA ASN A 47 12.10 -6.15 -6.64
C ASN A 47 12.82 -5.76 -5.34
N VAL A 48 13.15 -4.48 -5.19
CA VAL A 48 13.82 -3.93 -4.01
C VAL A 48 13.05 -4.21 -2.72
N THR A 49 11.72 -4.14 -2.73
CA THR A 49 10.90 -4.48 -1.57
C THR A 49 11.05 -5.96 -1.23
N VAL A 50 10.85 -6.83 -2.22
CA VAL A 50 10.91 -8.29 -2.04
C VAL A 50 12.26 -8.71 -1.47
N ARG A 51 13.37 -8.20 -2.02
CA ARG A 51 14.74 -8.43 -1.52
C ARG A 51 14.94 -8.10 -0.04
N HIS A 52 14.23 -7.11 0.50
CA HIS A 52 14.36 -6.74 1.91
C HIS A 52 13.43 -7.55 2.82
N ILE A 53 12.33 -8.09 2.27
CA ILE A 53 11.28 -8.79 3.03
C ILE A 53 11.52 -10.30 3.08
N VAL A 54 12.04 -10.92 2.02
CA VAL A 54 12.32 -12.37 2.02
C VAL A 54 13.40 -12.74 3.03
N LYS A 55 13.31 -13.92 3.66
CA LYS A 55 14.32 -14.42 4.60
C LYS A 55 15.68 -14.54 3.91
N LYS A 56 16.76 -14.46 4.70
CA LYS A 56 18.13 -14.35 4.16
C LYS A 56 18.50 -15.56 3.30
N GLU A 57 18.09 -16.75 3.73
CA GLU A 57 18.25 -18.02 3.05
C GLU A 57 17.49 -18.13 1.72
N GLN A 58 16.51 -17.25 1.49
CA GLN A 58 15.72 -17.22 0.24
C GLN A 58 16.27 -16.20 -0.77
N MET A 59 17.30 -15.43 -0.41
CA MET A 59 17.81 -14.32 -1.23
C MET A 59 18.33 -14.73 -2.61
N GLU A 60 18.91 -15.92 -2.73
CA GLU A 60 19.43 -16.44 -4.00
C GLU A 60 18.33 -16.76 -5.00
N ARG A 61 17.11 -17.04 -4.52
CA ARG A 61 15.93 -17.28 -5.36
C ARG A 61 15.31 -15.98 -5.89
N VAL A 62 15.72 -14.82 -5.36
CA VAL A 62 15.14 -13.54 -5.78
C VAL A 62 15.73 -13.14 -7.14
N GLY A 63 14.92 -13.31 -8.19
CA GLY A 63 15.23 -12.86 -9.55
C GLY A 63 15.41 -11.35 -9.69
N LYS A 64 15.65 -10.88 -10.92
CA LYS A 64 15.89 -9.45 -11.23
C LYS A 64 14.60 -8.65 -11.44
N GLY A 65 13.49 -9.32 -11.77
CA GLY A 65 12.20 -8.71 -12.08
C GLY A 65 11.42 -8.24 -10.86
N ASP A 66 10.37 -7.47 -11.12
CA ASP A 66 9.35 -7.13 -10.12
C ASP A 66 8.43 -8.34 -9.85
N TYR A 67 7.71 -8.27 -8.75
CA TYR A 67 6.85 -9.34 -8.25
C TYR A 67 5.42 -8.86 -8.09
N HIS A 68 4.54 -9.79 -7.74
CA HIS A 68 3.17 -9.54 -7.34
C HIS A 68 2.97 -10.05 -5.91
N LEU A 69 2.30 -9.26 -5.08
CA LEU A 69 1.88 -9.65 -3.73
C LEU A 69 0.47 -10.23 -3.79
N CYS A 70 0.31 -11.49 -3.38
CA CYS A 70 -1.00 -12.13 -3.28
C CYS A 70 -1.76 -11.58 -2.06
N MET A 71 -2.83 -10.85 -2.32
CA MET A 71 -3.65 -10.19 -1.27
C MET A 71 -4.75 -11.09 -0.69
N ASP A 72 -4.86 -12.34 -1.13
CA ASP A 72 -5.88 -13.27 -0.65
C ASP A 72 -5.61 -13.72 0.80
N PRO A 73 -6.53 -13.50 1.76
CA PRO A 73 -6.31 -13.85 3.17
C PRO A 73 -6.08 -15.34 3.43
N GLU A 74 -6.66 -16.20 2.58
CA GLU A 74 -6.63 -17.66 2.72
C GLU A 74 -5.45 -18.33 2.00
N CYS A 75 -4.70 -17.59 1.17
CA CYS A 75 -3.61 -18.13 0.38
C CYS A 75 -2.26 -17.93 1.09
N ASP A 76 -1.46 -18.99 1.20
CA ASP A 76 -0.14 -18.91 1.85
C ASP A 76 0.93 -18.21 0.99
N VAL A 77 0.65 -17.97 -0.30
CA VAL A 77 1.56 -17.20 -1.16
C VAL A 77 1.67 -15.76 -0.65
N ALA A 78 2.91 -15.30 -0.48
CA ALA A 78 3.25 -13.90 -0.28
C ALA A 78 3.54 -13.26 -1.65
N TYR A 79 4.67 -13.59 -2.27
CA TYR A 79 5.09 -13.02 -3.55
C TYR A 79 5.16 -14.06 -4.65
N TYR A 80 4.92 -13.63 -5.89
CA TYR A 80 5.15 -14.44 -7.07
C TYR A 80 5.56 -13.58 -8.26
N ASP A 81 6.32 -14.13 -9.20
CA ASP A 81 6.65 -13.48 -10.47
C ASP A 81 6.14 -14.28 -11.68
N GLU A 82 6.39 -13.75 -12.87
CA GLU A 82 6.03 -14.42 -14.13
C GLU A 82 6.94 -15.63 -14.46
N ASN A 83 8.11 -15.71 -13.82
CA ASN A 83 9.11 -16.76 -14.05
C ASN A 83 8.93 -17.94 -13.08
N SER A 84 7.73 -18.11 -12.52
CA SER A 84 7.37 -19.18 -11.58
C SER A 84 8.11 -19.15 -10.22
N THR A 85 8.75 -18.03 -9.87
CA THR A 85 9.27 -17.83 -8.51
C THR A 85 8.11 -17.57 -7.58
N ILE A 86 8.04 -18.32 -6.48
CA ILE A 86 6.99 -18.17 -5.45
C ILE A 86 7.66 -18.09 -4.08
N PHE A 87 7.29 -17.08 -3.30
CA PHE A 87 7.61 -17.00 -1.88
C PHE A 87 6.31 -17.09 -1.09
N ASP A 88 6.21 -18.05 -0.19
CA ASP A 88 5.10 -18.15 0.77
C ASP A 88 5.36 -17.29 2.02
N LYS A 89 4.40 -17.29 2.95
CA LYS A 89 4.52 -16.61 4.25
C LYS A 89 5.73 -17.12 5.07
N GLU A 90 6.10 -18.39 4.90
CA GLU A 90 7.26 -18.98 5.59
C GLU A 90 8.60 -18.54 4.96
N ASN A 91 8.58 -17.96 3.77
CA ASN A 91 9.77 -17.46 3.09
C ASN A 91 10.06 -15.98 3.39
N ILE A 92 9.20 -15.28 4.15
CA ILE A 92 9.35 -13.85 4.47
C ILE A 92 9.60 -13.60 5.97
N ARG A 93 10.17 -12.44 6.29
CA ARG A 93 10.61 -12.08 7.66
C ARG A 93 9.52 -11.47 8.54
N VAL A 94 8.40 -11.06 7.95
CA VAL A 94 7.33 -10.35 8.64
C VAL A 94 5.97 -10.94 8.23
N PRO A 95 4.99 -11.03 9.14
CA PRO A 95 3.64 -11.44 8.78
C PRO A 95 3.01 -10.41 7.84
N LEU A 96 2.09 -10.85 6.98
CA LEU A 96 1.31 -9.99 6.11
C LEU A 96 -0.03 -9.67 6.79
N TRP A 97 -0.24 -8.44 7.23
CA TRP A 97 -1.38 -8.03 8.08
C TRP A 97 -2.78 -8.46 7.59
N PHE A 98 -2.96 -8.66 6.29
CA PHE A 98 -4.22 -9.05 5.65
C PHE A 98 -4.42 -10.56 5.52
N LYS A 99 -3.43 -11.39 5.87
CA LYS A 99 -3.58 -12.86 5.93
C LYS A 99 -4.36 -13.24 7.19
N LYS A 100 -5.16 -14.30 7.09
CA LYS A 100 -6.08 -14.72 8.16
C LYS A 100 -5.38 -14.97 9.50
N ASP A 101 -4.19 -15.56 9.42
CA ASP A 101 -3.35 -16.02 10.52
C ASP A 101 -2.21 -15.05 10.86
N ALA A 102 -2.26 -13.84 10.30
CA ALA A 102 -1.24 -12.82 10.56
C ALA A 102 -1.18 -12.47 12.05
N ASN A 103 -0.04 -12.76 12.67
CA ASN A 103 0.24 -12.41 14.06
C ASN A 103 1.68 -11.91 14.20
N PRO A 104 1.90 -10.65 14.62
CA PRO A 104 0.89 -9.60 14.80
C PRO A 104 0.36 -9.06 13.46
N LYS A 105 -0.77 -8.34 13.51
CA LYS A 105 -1.25 -7.50 12.39
C LYS A 105 -0.67 -6.10 12.49
N TYR A 106 0.31 -5.79 11.64
CA TYR A 106 0.95 -4.48 11.64
C TYR A 106 0.10 -3.43 10.92
N ALA A 107 -0.08 -2.28 11.59
CA ALA A 107 -0.55 -1.04 10.97
C ALA A 107 0.61 -0.24 10.38
N CYS A 108 1.81 -0.31 10.98
CA CYS A 108 3.05 0.29 10.46
C CYS A 108 4.24 -0.65 10.63
N TYR A 109 4.75 -1.19 9.53
CA TYR A 109 5.96 -2.03 9.54
C TYR A 109 7.24 -1.26 9.90
N CYS A 110 7.29 0.04 9.63
CA CYS A 110 8.50 0.83 9.90
C CYS A 110 8.79 0.91 11.41
N SER A 111 7.74 1.23 12.17
CA SER A 111 7.76 1.40 13.62
C SER A 111 7.27 0.17 14.39
N ARG A 112 6.93 -0.93 13.68
CA ARG A 112 6.35 -2.15 14.24
C ARG A 112 5.10 -1.92 15.10
N ILE A 113 4.31 -0.90 14.76
CA ILE A 113 3.04 -0.59 15.43
C ILE A 113 1.95 -1.49 14.85
N THR A 114 1.22 -2.17 15.71
CA THR A 114 0.13 -3.10 15.41
C THR A 114 -1.21 -2.38 15.27
N GLU A 115 -2.17 -3.02 14.60
CA GLU A 115 -3.56 -2.55 14.53
C GLU A 115 -4.15 -2.33 15.92
N ASN A 116 -3.91 -3.27 16.84
CA ASN A 116 -4.42 -3.19 18.21
C ASN A 116 -3.80 -2.04 19.00
N GLU A 117 -2.51 -1.73 18.80
CA GLU A 117 -1.88 -0.56 19.40
C GLU A 117 -2.47 0.75 18.89
N VAL A 118 -2.74 0.86 17.57
CA VAL A 118 -3.43 2.04 17.03
C VAL A 118 -4.82 2.19 17.65
N ILE A 119 -5.60 1.11 17.72
CA ILE A 119 -6.94 1.13 18.35
C ILE A 119 -6.84 1.53 19.84
N LYS A 120 -5.87 0.97 20.56
CA LYS A 120 -5.63 1.28 21.98
C LYS A 120 -5.28 2.75 22.19
N ALA A 121 -4.42 3.32 21.35
CA ALA A 121 -4.09 4.73 21.39
C ALA A 121 -5.32 5.63 21.16
N VAL A 122 -6.23 5.23 20.29
CA VAL A 122 -7.51 5.95 20.07
C VAL A 122 -8.40 5.87 21.32
N LEU A 123 -8.61 4.67 21.85
CA LEU A 123 -9.58 4.44 22.93
C LEU A 123 -9.09 4.97 24.27
N GLU A 124 -7.82 4.74 24.62
CA GLU A 124 -7.30 5.02 25.95
C GLU A 124 -6.56 6.36 26.03
N GLN A 125 -5.90 6.77 24.95
CA GLN A 125 -5.10 8.00 24.92
C GLN A 125 -5.80 9.16 24.18
N GLY A 126 -6.92 8.88 23.50
CA GLY A 126 -7.64 9.89 22.72
C GLY A 126 -6.85 10.41 21.51
N LEU A 127 -5.90 9.63 21.00
CA LEU A 127 -5.08 10.01 19.84
C LEU A 127 -5.80 9.64 18.54
N HIS A 128 -5.87 10.58 17.60
CA HIS A 128 -6.61 10.42 16.34
C HIS A 128 -5.78 10.73 15.08
N ASP A 129 -4.49 11.00 15.25
CA ASP A 129 -3.56 11.31 14.16
C ASP A 129 -2.44 10.25 14.06
N MET A 130 -2.13 9.85 12.83
CA MET A 130 -1.07 8.87 12.57
C MET A 130 0.30 9.37 13.02
N GLY A 131 0.61 10.66 12.83
CA GLY A 131 1.88 11.25 13.23
C GLY A 131 2.06 11.20 14.75
N THR A 132 1.05 11.66 15.49
CA THR A 132 1.07 11.65 16.96
C THR A 132 1.13 10.23 17.52
N ILE A 133 0.34 9.28 17.00
CA ILE A 133 0.39 7.88 17.45
C ILE A 133 1.76 7.26 17.15
N ARG A 134 2.35 7.55 15.99
CA ARG A 134 3.69 7.06 15.67
C ARG A 134 4.76 7.63 16.59
N GLU A 135 4.73 8.93 16.87
CA GLU A 135 5.66 9.58 17.80
C GLU A 135 5.48 9.08 19.24
N PHE A 136 4.26 8.73 19.63
CA PHE A 136 3.95 8.13 20.92
C PHE A 136 4.61 6.75 21.10
N TYR A 137 4.57 5.89 20.07
CA TYR A 137 5.15 4.54 20.13
C TYR A 137 6.62 4.45 19.74
N ASP A 138 7.07 5.27 18.79
CA ASP A 138 8.41 5.19 18.18
C ASP A 138 8.91 6.61 17.85
N LYS A 139 9.35 7.30 18.90
CA LYS A 139 9.83 8.68 18.83
C LYS A 139 10.95 8.85 17.81
N GLY A 140 10.78 9.76 16.86
CA GLY A 140 11.76 10.03 15.81
C GLY A 140 11.84 8.97 14.69
N ALA A 141 10.82 8.11 14.57
CA ALA A 141 10.76 7.05 13.57
C ALA A 141 10.89 7.59 12.12
N LYS A 142 11.84 7.02 11.37
CA LYS A 142 11.98 7.30 9.93
C LYS A 142 11.08 6.39 9.10
N CYS A 143 10.43 6.97 8.09
CA CYS A 143 9.64 6.20 7.13
C CYS A 143 10.59 5.44 6.18
N GLN A 144 10.44 4.11 6.12
CA GLN A 144 11.22 3.21 5.27
C GLN A 144 10.32 2.21 4.54
N CYS A 145 9.10 2.61 4.18
CA CYS A 145 8.06 1.70 3.66
C CYS A 145 8.51 0.91 2.43
N LYS A 146 9.32 1.50 1.56
CA LYS A 146 9.88 0.85 0.36
C LYS A 146 10.63 -0.46 0.67
N VAL A 147 11.21 -0.58 1.86
CA VAL A 147 12.02 -1.76 2.25
C VAL A 147 11.47 -2.50 3.47
N ARG A 148 10.56 -1.88 4.24
CA ARG A 148 9.97 -2.49 5.44
C ARG A 148 8.52 -2.93 5.28
N ASN A 149 7.73 -2.27 4.41
CA ASN A 149 6.35 -2.66 4.17
C ASN A 149 6.32 -3.72 3.05
N PRO A 150 5.65 -4.88 3.25
CA PRO A 150 5.52 -5.90 2.21
C PRO A 150 4.94 -5.41 0.86
N THR A 151 4.19 -4.32 0.86
CA THR A 151 3.67 -3.71 -0.39
C THR A 151 4.66 -2.75 -1.05
N GLY A 152 5.71 -2.32 -0.34
CA GLY A 152 6.59 -1.22 -0.73
C GLY A 152 5.95 0.17 -0.61
N ASN A 153 4.68 0.26 -0.20
CA ASN A 153 3.90 1.50 -0.18
C ASN A 153 3.73 2.06 1.24
N CYS A 154 3.38 3.35 1.33
CA CYS A 154 3.10 4.00 2.61
C CYS A 154 2.00 3.25 3.39
N CYS A 155 2.20 3.10 4.69
CA CYS A 155 1.24 2.41 5.57
C CYS A 155 0.01 3.26 5.95
N SER A 156 -0.06 4.53 5.52
CA SER A 156 -1.11 5.47 5.90
C SER A 156 -2.53 4.94 5.72
N LYS A 157 -2.82 4.23 4.62
CA LYS A 157 -4.15 3.65 4.38
C LYS A 157 -4.54 2.63 5.46
N VAL A 158 -3.64 1.72 5.80
CA VAL A 158 -3.89 0.67 6.82
C VAL A 158 -3.93 1.30 8.20
N PHE A 159 -3.03 2.23 8.47
CA PHE A 159 -2.95 2.93 9.75
C PHE A 159 -4.23 3.74 10.03
N ASN A 160 -4.69 4.53 9.06
CA ASN A 160 -5.91 5.33 9.21
C ASN A 160 -7.16 4.45 9.32
N ALA A 161 -7.19 3.28 8.65
CA ALA A 161 -8.28 2.32 8.84
C ALA A 161 -8.34 1.80 10.29
N ALA A 162 -7.18 1.55 10.92
CA ALA A 162 -7.12 1.18 12.33
C ALA A 162 -7.56 2.32 13.27
N ILE A 163 -7.25 3.58 12.93
CA ILE A 163 -7.76 4.75 13.65
C ILE A 163 -9.30 4.80 13.55
N CYS A 164 -9.87 4.69 12.34
CA CYS A 164 -11.32 4.70 12.14
C CYS A 164 -12.01 3.60 12.95
N LYS A 165 -11.46 2.37 12.95
CA LYS A 165 -11.97 1.27 13.76
C LYS A 165 -11.96 1.59 15.26
N GLY A 166 -10.89 2.22 15.77
CA GLY A 166 -10.85 2.69 17.16
C GLY A 166 -11.93 3.73 17.46
N ILE A 167 -12.19 4.66 16.54
CA ILE A 167 -13.26 5.68 16.69
C ILE A 167 -14.64 5.03 16.70
N GLU A 168 -14.87 4.05 15.83
CA GLU A 168 -16.14 3.32 15.76
C GLU A 168 -16.43 2.52 17.05
N LEU A 169 -15.41 1.90 17.66
CA LEU A 169 -15.54 1.15 18.90
C LEU A 169 -15.77 2.03 20.15
N LYS A 170 -15.51 3.34 20.06
CA LYS A 170 -15.76 4.29 21.14
C LYS A 170 -17.23 4.70 21.25
N LYS A 171 -18.00 4.50 20.18
CA LYS A 171 -19.43 4.82 20.11
C LYS A 171 -20.24 3.76 20.86
#